data_AF-A0A7K1SMC4-F1
#
_entry.id   AF-A0A7K1SMC4-F1
#
_cell.length_a   1.000
_cell.length_b   1.000
_cell.length_c   1.000
_cell.angle_alpha   90.00
_cell.angle_beta   90.00
_cell.angle_gamma   90.00
#
_symmetry.space_group_name_H-M   'P 1'
#
loop_
_entity.id
_entity.type
_entity.pdbx_description
1 polymer ?
#
loop_
_entity_poly.entity_id
_entity_poly.type
_entity_poly.pdbx_seq_one_letter_code
_entity_poly.pdbx_strand_id
1 'polypeptide(L)' 'MAHRPFPVWLDEVIRELGELDHTLVLTVKANQWLKDVWQYYQISPSEAALFFFNEYEQ' A
#
# COMPACT_ATOMS: atom_id res chain seq x y z
N MET A 1 -17.53 8.40 2.01
CA MET A 1 -16.34 8.17 2.83
C MET A 1 -15.26 9.09 2.31
N ALA A 2 -14.74 10.03 3.11
CA ALA A 2 -13.65 10.89 2.67
C ALA A 2 -12.38 10.05 2.55
N HIS A 3 -11.75 10.03 1.38
CA HIS A 3 -10.44 9.40 1.23
C HIS A 3 -9.46 10.11 2.18
N ARG A 4 -8.86 9.32 3.06
CA ARG A 4 -7.77 9.77 3.93
C ARG A 4 -6.64 10.27 3.03
N PRO A 5 -5.87 11.31 3.41
CA PRO A 5 -4.76 11.78 2.60
C PRO A 5 -3.82 10.62 2.25
N PHE A 6 -3.33 10.59 1.01
CA PHE A 6 -2.44 9.53 0.53
C PHE A 6 -1.27 9.23 1.47
N PRO A 7 -0.55 10.24 2.03
CA PRO A 7 0.56 9.96 2.97
C PRO A 7 0.12 9.16 4.20
N VAL A 8 -1.03 9.50 4.79
CA VAL A 8 -1.57 8.82 5.97
C VAL A 8 -1.99 7.39 5.62
N TRP A 9 -2.61 7.21 4.45
CA TRP A 9 -2.98 5.89 3.99
C TRP A 9 -1.76 5.03 3.66
N LEU A 10 -0.72 5.62 3.06
CA LEU A 10 0.52 4.94 2.71
C LEU A 10 1.32 4.51 3.94
N ASP A 11 1.43 5.35 4.97
CA ASP A 11 2.08 4.99 6.24
C ASP A 11 1.43 3.76 6.88
N GLU A 12 0.09 3.68 6.84
CA GLU A 12 -0.62 2.50 7.32
C GLU A 12 -0.33 1.28 6.45
N VAL A 13 -0.35 1.40 5.12
CA VAL A 13 0.00 0.28 4.23
C VAL A 13 1.42 -0.22 4.49
N ILE A 14 2.39 0.67 4.67
CA ILE A 14 3.79 0.32 4.98
C ILE A 14 3.86 -0.42 6.32
N ARG A 15 3.09 0.03 7.32
CA ARG A 15 3.04 -0.65 8.61
C ARG A 15 2.47 -2.06 8.49
N GLU A 16 1.36 -2.23 7.79
CA GLU A 16 0.76 -3.56 7.55
C GLU A 16 1.72 -4.45 6.73
N LEU A 17 2.39 -3.90 5.72
CA LEU A 17 3.41 -4.62 4.95
C LEU A 17 4.63 -4.98 5.82
N GLY A 18 5.04 -4.12 6.74
CA GLY A 18 6.14 -4.39 7.67
C GLY A 18 5.83 -5.49 8.69
N GLU A 19 4.55 -5.72 8.99
CA GLU A 19 4.10 -6.90 9.77
C GLU A 19 4.13 -8.19 8.94
N LEU A 20 3.99 -8.09 7.61
CA LEU A 20 4.05 -9.22 6.68
C LEU A 20 5.48 -9.55 6.22
N ASP A 21 6.34 -8.54 6.03
CA ASP A 21 7.74 -8.67 5.67
C ASP A 21 8.60 -7.57 6.30
N HIS A 22 9.58 -7.97 7.12
CA HIS A 22 10.42 -7.06 7.90
C HIS A 22 11.45 -6.27 7.08
N THR A 23 11.55 -6.51 5.76
CA THR A 23 12.58 -5.94 4.89
C THR A 23 12.05 -5.06 3.76
N LEU A 24 10.78 -4.67 3.81
CA LEU A 24 10.15 -4.00 2.68
C LEU A 24 10.71 -2.59 2.41
N VAL A 25 11.58 -2.49 1.41
CA VAL A 25 12.05 -1.21 0.85
C VAL A 25 11.15 -0.85 -0.32
N LEU A 26 10.23 0.09 -0.13
CA LEU A 26 9.38 0.58 -1.22
C LEU A 26 10.21 1.26 -2.30
N THR A 27 10.30 0.64 -3.46
CA THR A 27 10.85 1.27 -4.66
C THR A 27 9.96 2.42 -5.16
N VAL A 28 10.52 3.31 -5.99
CA VAL A 28 9.74 4.40 -6.62
C VAL A 28 8.53 3.86 -7.40
N LYS A 29 8.70 2.71 -8.05
CA LYS A 29 7.63 2.02 -8.80
C LYS A 29 6.53 1.48 -7.87
N ALA A 30 6.90 0.94 -6.71
CA ALA A 30 5.95 0.46 -5.70
C ALA A 30 5.10 1.60 -5.14
N ASN A 31 5.71 2.75 -4.86
CA ASN A 31 5.00 3.93 -4.37
C ASN A 31 4.00 4.46 -5.42
N GLN A 32 4.39 4.49 -6.70
CA GLN A 32 3.47 4.89 -7.77
C GLN A 32 2.29 3.92 -7.91
N TRP A 33 2.53 2.62 -7.83
CA TRP A 33 1.46 1.63 -7.86
C TRP A 33 0.48 1.79 -6.67
N LEU A 34 1.01 2.01 -5.46
CA LEU A 34 0.19 2.26 -4.26
C LEU A 34 -0.63 3.56 -4.38
N LYS A 35 -0.09 4.57 -5.06
CA LYS A 35 -0.80 5.81 -5.36
C LYS A 35 -1.95 5.58 -6.33
N ASP A 36 -1.75 4.77 -7.36
CA ASP A 36 -2.81 4.41 -8.31
C ASP A 36 -3.89 3.59 -7.59
N VAL A 37 -3.51 2.66 -6.73
CA VAL A 37 -4.43 1.90 -5.88
C VAL A 37 -5.25 2.83 -4.98
N TRP A 38 -4.61 3.74 -4.25
CA TRP A 38 -5.32 4.71 -3.40
C TRP A 38 -6.28 5.60 -4.18
N GLN A 39 -5.92 5.98 -5.41
CA GLN A 39 -6.70 6.89 -6.24
C GLN A 39 -7.89 6.20 -6.91
N TYR A 40 -7.75 4.95 -7.33
CA TYR A 40 -8.74 4.24 -8.14
C TYR A 40 -9.50 3.15 -7.39
N TYR A 41 -8.93 2.61 -6.32
CA TYR A 41 -9.51 1.52 -5.54
C TYR A 41 -9.89 2.03 -4.15
N GLN A 42 -11.17 1.91 -3.80
CA GLN A 42 -11.67 2.26 -2.47
C GLN A 42 -11.41 1.14 -1.47
N ILE A 43 -10.16 0.73 -1.34
CA ILE A 43 -9.75 -0.38 -0.47
C ILE A 43 -9.07 0.11 0.81
N SER A 44 -9.18 -0.69 1.86
CA SER A 44 -8.48 -0.46 3.12
C SER A 44 -6.95 -0.67 2.95
N PRO A 45 -6.13 -0.11 3.85
CA PRO A 45 -4.68 -0.34 3.84
C PRO A 45 -4.29 -1.80 3.93
N SER A 46 -4.97 -2.57 4.78
CA SER A 46 -4.68 -3.99 4.95
C SER A 46 -4.99 -4.76 3.65
N GLU A 47 -6.08 -4.42 2.95
CA GLU A 47 -6.36 -4.96 1.62
C GLU A 47 -5.30 -4.55 0.59
N ALA A 48 -4.84 -3.30 0.61
CA ALA A 48 -3.79 -2.83 -0.29
C ALA A 48 -2.43 -3.47 -0.01
N ALA A 49 -2.09 -3.71 1.26
CA ALA A 49 -0.89 -4.43 1.67
C ALA A 49 -0.92 -5.88 1.17
N LEU A 50 -2.05 -6.58 1.35
CA LEU A 50 -2.22 -7.93 0.81
C LEU A 50 -2.18 -7.96 -0.71
N PHE A 51 -2.79 -6.98 -1.38
CA PHE A 51 -2.78 -6.87 -2.83
C PHE A 51 -1.36 -6.61 -3.37
N PHE A 52 -0.62 -5.72 -2.71
CA PHE A 52 0.79 -5.46 -3.01
C PHE A 52 1.64 -6.72 -2.84
N PHE A 53 1.50 -7.42 -1.70
CA PHE A 53 2.24 -8.65 -1.43
C PHE A 53 1.93 -9.76 -2.46
N ASN A 54 0.66 -9.92 -2.84
CA ASN A 54 0.25 -10.99 -3.76
C ASN A 54 0.55 -10.71 -5.24
N GLU A 55 0.44 -9.46 -5.69
CA GLU A 55 0.49 -9.11 -7.13
C GLU A 55 1.75 -8.33 -7.55
N TYR A 56 2.40 -7.60 -6.64
CA TYR A 56 3.56 -6.77 -6.99
C TYR A 56 4.92 -7.45 -6.70
N GLU A 57 5.00 -8.29 -5.65
CA GLU A 57 6.23 -9.01 -5.25
C GLU A 57 6.39 -10.39 -5.94
N GLN A 58 5.44 -10.83 -6.77
CA GLN A 58 5.56 -12.04 -7.62
C GLN A 58 6.14 -11.73 -9.00
#